data_AF-A0A953L3S3-F1
#
_entry.id   AF-A0A953L3S3-F1
#
_cell.length_a   1.000
_cell.length_b   1.000
_cell.length_c   1.000
_cell.angle_alpha   90.00
_cell.angle_beta   90.00
_cell.angle_gamma   90.00
#
_symmetry.space_group_name_H-M   'P 1'
#
loop_
_entity.id
_entity.type
_entity.pdbx_description
1 polymer ?
#
loop_
_entity_poly.entity_id
_entity_poly.type
_entity_poly.pdbx_seq_one_letter_code
_entity_poly.pdbx_strand_id
1 'polypeptide(L)' 'MNFTCNIGFFGRAIRLATGILLLASAAALYYLGLPVAGWVGHVFQLILAGTGLFTVFEGAVGWCAIRAMGRKTPF' A
#
# COMPACT_ATOMS: atom_id res chain seq x y z
N MET A 1 4.48 11.45 17.66
CA MET A 1 5.39 11.56 16.49
C MET A 1 4.70 12.45 15.46
N ASN A 2 5.34 13.53 15.00
CA ASN A 2 4.74 14.46 14.03
C ASN A 2 4.97 13.91 12.62
N PHE A 3 3.99 13.21 12.05
CA PHE A 3 4.08 12.68 10.70
C PHE A 3 3.89 13.81 9.69
N THR A 4 4.99 14.27 9.08
CA THR A 4 4.97 15.30 8.05
C THR A 4 4.87 14.64 6.67
N CYS A 5 3.65 14.52 6.13
CA CYS A 5 3.48 14.45 4.67
C CYS A 5 3.47 15.86 4.12
N ASN A 6 4.42 16.15 3.25
CA ASN A 6 4.25 17.19 2.24
C ASN A 6 3.74 16.56 0.94
N ILE A 7 2.86 15.56 1.04
CA ILE A 7 2.04 15.10 -0.08
C ILE A 7 0.77 15.94 -0.05
N GLY A 8 0.47 16.63 -1.16
CA GLY A 8 -0.78 17.36 -1.32
C GLY A 8 -2.01 16.44 -1.20
N PHE A 9 -3.19 17.02 -0.98
CA PHE A 9 -4.44 16.27 -0.82
C PHE A 9 -4.66 15.21 -1.93
N PHE A 10 -4.30 15.54 -3.18
CA PHE A 10 -4.35 14.62 -4.32
C PHE A 10 -3.46 13.38 -4.16
N GLY A 11 -2.18 13.54 -3.80
CA GLY A 11 -1.30 12.39 -3.65
C GLY A 11 -1.69 11.49 -2.47
N ARG A 12 -2.35 12.07 -1.47
CA ARG A 12 -2.92 11.35 -0.33
C ARG A 12 -4.12 10.51 -0.77
N ALA A 13 -5.02 11.09 -1.56
CA ALA A 13 -6.17 10.40 -2.13
C ALA A 13 -5.76 9.28 -3.08
N ILE A 14 -4.76 9.51 -3.94
CA ILE A 14 -4.24 8.48 -4.84
C ILE A 14 -3.67 7.30 -4.05
N ARG A 15 -2.88 7.55 -3.00
CA ARG A 15 -2.33 6.49 -2.14
C ARG A 15 -3.41 5.67 -1.44
N LEU A 16 -4.44 6.33 -0.93
CA LEU A 16 -5.59 5.65 -0.34
C LEU A 16 -6.30 4.77 -1.38
N ALA A 17 -6.58 5.33 -2.57
CA ALA A 17 -7.25 4.59 -3.63
C ALA A 17 -6.43 3.39 -4.11
N THR A 18 -5.12 3.55 -4.34
CA THR A 18 -4.25 2.43 -4.76
C THR A 18 -4.11 1.38 -3.67
N GLY A 19 -3.99 1.77 -2.41
CA GLY A 19 -3.94 0.82 -1.30
C GLY A 19 -5.23 0.03 -1.13
N ILE A 20 -6.39 0.68 -1.25
CA ILE A 20 -7.70 0.01 -1.22
C ILE A 20 -7.82 -0.96 -2.40
N LEU A 21 -7.40 -0.56 -3.61
CA LEU A 21 -7.42 -1.44 -4.78
C LEU A 21 -6.48 -2.65 -4.62
N LEU A 22 -5.31 -2.47 -3.99
CA LEU A 22 -4.40 -3.59 -3.67
C LEU A 22 -5.00 -4.54 -2.64
N LEU A 23 -5.67 -4.02 -1.61
CA LEU A 23 -6.34 -4.86 -0.62
C LEU A 23 -7.51 -5.63 -1.25
N ALA A 24 -8.30 -4.95 -2.11
CA ALA A 24 -9.40 -5.58 -2.83
C ALA A 24 -8.88 -6.67 -3.79
N SER A 25 -7.78 -6.44 -4.50
CA SER A 25 -7.18 -7.45 -5.37
C SER A 25 -6.57 -8.61 -4.58
N ALA A 26 -5.91 -8.36 -3.44
CA ALA A 26 -5.42 -9.41 -2.54
C ALA A 26 -6.57 -10.29 -2.05
N ALA A 27 -7.67 -9.68 -1.60
CA ALA A 27 -8.86 -10.40 -1.16
C ALA A 27 -9.50 -11.20 -2.31
N ALA A 28 -9.67 -10.59 -3.49
CA ALA A 28 -10.23 -11.27 -4.65
C ALA A 28 -9.38 -12.47 -5.08
N LEU A 29 -8.06 -12.32 -5.12
CA LEU A 29 -7.12 -13.40 -5.42
C LEU A 29 -7.21 -14.53 -4.39
N TYR A 30 -7.32 -14.21 -3.11
CA TYR A 30 -7.53 -15.20 -2.05
C TYR A 30 -8.85 -15.97 -2.24
N TYR A 31 -9.96 -15.27 -2.47
CA TYR A 31 -11.28 -15.89 -2.67
C TYR A 31 -11.36 -16.72 -3.95
N LEU A 32 -10.71 -16.28 -5.03
CA LEU A 32 -10.65 -17.01 -6.29
C LEU A 32 -9.65 -18.18 -6.26
N GLY A 33 -8.88 -18.34 -5.18
CA GLY A 33 -7.85 -19.36 -5.09
C GLY A 33 -6.73 -19.15 -6.11
N LEU A 34 -6.38 -17.90 -6.41
CA LEU A 34 -5.37 -17.54 -7.40
C LEU A 34 -4.24 -16.71 -6.77
N PRO A 35 -3.00 -16.84 -7.27
CA PRO A 35 -2.50 -17.99 -8.04
C PRO A 35 -2.31 -19.23 -7.12
N VAL A 36 -2.70 -20.42 -7.58
CA VAL A 36 -2.36 -21.73 -6.96
C VAL A 36 -1.17 -22.32 -7.75
N ALA A 37 -0.05 -22.74 -7.13
CA ALA A 37 0.08 -23.63 -5.99
C ALA A 37 1.31 -23.37 -5.10
N GLY A 38 1.21 -23.76 -3.81
CA GLY A 38 2.30 -23.82 -2.84
C GLY A 38 2.45 -22.58 -1.95
N TRP A 39 3.34 -22.67 -0.96
CA TRP A 39 3.62 -21.61 0.01
C TRP A 39 3.95 -20.25 -0.65
N VAL A 40 4.51 -20.27 -1.86
CA VAL A 40 4.84 -19.08 -2.65
C VAL A 40 3.59 -18.25 -2.98
N GLY A 41 2.45 -18.88 -3.31
CA GLY A 41 1.20 -18.17 -3.59
C GLY A 41 0.67 -17.44 -2.36
N HIS A 42 0.75 -18.06 -1.19
CA HIS A 42 0.38 -17.44 0.08
C HIS A 42 1.31 -16.30 0.47
N VAL A 43 2.62 -16.45 0.26
CA VAL A 43 3.59 -15.37 0.48
C VAL A 43 3.31 -14.20 -0.45
N PHE A 44 3.01 -14.46 -1.72
CA PHE A 44 2.65 -13.42 -2.67
C PHE A 44 1.38 -12.67 -2.23
N GLN A 45 0.33 -13.37 -1.83
CA GLN A 45 -0.90 -12.77 -1.31
C GLN A 45 -0.65 -11.94 -0.04
N LEU A 46 0.20 -12.42 0.87
CA LEU A 46 0.61 -11.69 2.08
C LEU A 46 1.37 -10.40 1.76
N ILE A 47 2.30 -10.45 0.80
CA ILE A 47 3.04 -9.27 0.35
C ILE A 47 2.08 -8.26 -0.30
N LEU A 48 1.15 -8.72 -1.13
CA LEU A 48 0.15 -7.87 -1.79
C LEU A 48 -0.76 -7.19 -0.76
N ALA A 49 -1.26 -7.94 0.22
CA ALA A 49 -2.08 -7.40 1.29
C ALA A 49 -1.29 -6.42 2.18
N GLY A 50 -0.06 -6.79 2.57
CA GLY A 50 0.80 -5.95 3.40
C GLY A 50 1.19 -4.63 2.73
N THR A 51 1.51 -4.67 1.43
CA THR A 51 1.78 -3.45 0.64
C THR A 51 0.53 -2.59 0.47
N GLY A 52 -0.65 -3.19 0.27
CA GLY A 52 -1.93 -2.49 0.26
C GLY A 52 -2.22 -1.78 1.59
N LEU A 53 -2.03 -2.48 2.71
CA LEU A 53 -2.28 -1.93 4.04
C LEU A 53 -1.30 -0.80 4.37
N PHE A 54 -0.03 -0.97 3.99
CA PHE A 54 1.00 0.06 4.17
C PHE A 54 0.71 1.31 3.35
N THR A 55 0.28 1.17 2.09
CA THR A 55 -0.06 2.31 1.22
C THR A 55 -1.32 3.04 1.71
N VAL A 56 -2.33 2.31 2.21
CA VAL A 56 -3.46 2.93 2.92
C VAL A 56 -2.99 3.69 4.15
N PHE A 57 -2.10 3.12 4.97
CA PHE A 57 -1.55 3.80 6.14
C PHE A 57 -0.80 5.09 5.78
N GLU A 58 0.07 5.05 4.76
CA GLU A 58 0.78 6.24 4.25
C GLU A 58 -0.21 7.35 3.85
N GLY A 59 -1.25 6.98 3.11
CA GLY A 59 -2.33 7.88 2.73
C GLY A 59 -3.16 8.36 3.93
N ALA A 60 -3.50 7.50 4.89
CA ALA A 60 -4.37 7.84 6.00
C ALA A 60 -3.68 8.74 7.02
N VAL A 61 -2.42 8.45 7.37
CA VAL A 61 -1.64 9.24 8.33
C VAL A 61 -1.08 10.50 7.69
N GLY A 62 -0.95 10.51 6.36
CA GLY A 62 -0.13 11.52 5.71
C GLY A 62 1.32 11.29 6.12
N TRP A 63 1.84 10.10 5.88
CA TRP A 63 3.26 9.80 6.05
C TRP A 63 3.81 9.17 4.77
N CYS A 64 4.99 9.59 4.35
CA CYS A 64 5.62 9.12 3.13
C CYS A 64 6.98 8.53 3.50
N ALA A 65 7.09 7.20 3.55
CA ALA A 65 8.30 6.51 4.00
C ALA A 65 9.52 6.90 3.16
N ILE A 66 9.33 7.14 1.86
CA ILE A 66 10.39 7.61 0.95
C ILE A 66 11.00 8.94 1.41
N ARG A 67 10.17 9.85 1.94
CA ARG A 67 10.64 11.14 2.47
C ARG A 67 11.28 10.97 3.85
N ALA A 68 10.79 10.05 4.67
CA ALA A 68 11.42 9.67 5.93
C ALA A 68 12.79 9.00 5.74
N MET A 69 12.98 8.27 4.63
CA MET A 69 14.27 7.74 4.18
C MET A 69 15.19 8.82 3.57
N GLY A 70 14.85 10.11 3.70
CA GLY A 70 15.69 11.24 3.27
C GLY A 70 15.63 11.55 1.78
N ARG A 71 14.81 10.83 1.00
CA ARG A 71 14.69 11.06 -0.44
C ARG A 71 13.69 12.19 -0.71
N LYS A 72 14.20 13.31 -1.22
CA LYS A 72 13.38 14.43 -1.68
C LYS A 72 12.69 14.03 -2.98
N THR A 73 11.42 13.66 -2.91
CA THR A 73 10.59 13.40 -4.10
C THR A 73 10.05 14.72 -4.64
N PRO A 74 10.33 15.08 -5.90
CA PRO A 74 9.87 16.33 -6.49
C PRO A 74 8.42 16.22 -6.96
N PHE A 75 7.47 16.03 -6.04
CA PHE A 75 6.03 16.04 -6.33
C PHE A 75 5.25 16.50 -5.09
#